data_AF-A0A970FVN0-F1
#
_entry.id   AF-A0A970FVN0-F1
#
_cell.length_a   1.000
_cell.length_b   1.000
_cell.length_c   1.000
_cell.angle_alpha   90.00
_cell.angle_beta   90.00
_cell.angle_gamma   90.00
#
_symmetry.space_group_name_H-M   'P 1'
#
loop_
_entity.id
_entity.type
_entity.pdbx_description
1 polymer ?
#
loop_
_entity_poly.entity_id
_entity_poly.type
_entity_poly.pdbx_seq_one_letter_code
_entity_poly.pdbx_strand_id
1 'polypeptide(L)'
;MTKGFIRYERKNGVEYASVYKARRVGGKKINDVQYLGRVIDKENGIYRNREQGVFKFLLEKGIVEQQSQINEKYILDFGDSFLLHELMTKAGLASLIRKVFPAMSDTVLAILFYRLLGRDSANCYAQTWWEGAYARILFAEASLQSQRISELLHELGDESYHRRFFAEYLRFIASKCSKGILVDSTGLPNDIRFPLTAVSNHNGEISNEARLVFVLDSKSGLPLYFRYTAGNIVDVTTLKTTLCELHAYGIDVEHAIIDAGYYSEANIKELQSHQISFVMRLIPNRKLYKDLVAQYAADLEDAKNLIKYRERLVYIKRISIDLFGKVSYAYLAEDIDRKHDEIKKFARAALENNDLTIDEMNEAMRTKGLFILISADLIENEEILPLYYTRQAIEQVFDMGKNNAELLPLRVHGIAAFRGHLLLSFLAAVMYLSANQMLKGSDICASGAFHVLRNLKCKVFDQKIIVQEANKKMNDIAKHLKISYPVELPLW
;
A
#
# COMPACT_ATOMS: atom_id res chain seq x y z
N MET A 1 44.41 -13.43 35.59
CA MET A 1 43.51 -13.63 34.43
C MET A 1 43.44 -15.10 34.09
N THR A 2 42.25 -15.65 34.08
CA THR A 2 42.00 -17.07 33.83
C THR A 2 42.14 -17.35 32.32
N LYS A 3 43.22 -18.03 31.90
CA LYS A 3 43.44 -18.38 30.48
C LYS A 3 42.38 -19.39 30.02
N GLY A 4 41.43 -18.95 29.21
CA GLY A 4 40.55 -19.84 28.45
C GLY A 4 41.22 -20.33 27.16
N PHE A 5 40.62 -21.29 26.47
CA PHE A 5 40.99 -21.64 25.09
C PHE A 5 39.76 -22.13 24.30
N ILE A 6 39.82 -22.04 22.98
CA ILE A 6 38.79 -22.58 22.08
C ILE A 6 39.21 -23.97 21.62
N ARG A 7 38.35 -24.95 21.84
CA ARG A 7 38.52 -26.32 21.33
C ARG A 7 37.66 -26.51 20.10
N TYR A 8 38.25 -27.11 19.07
CA TYR A 8 37.59 -27.47 17.83
C TYR A 8 37.39 -28.97 17.75
N GLU A 9 36.21 -29.42 17.34
CA GLU A 9 35.84 -30.83 17.19
C GLU A 9 35.11 -31.04 15.87
N ARG A 10 35.48 -32.09 15.12
CA ARG A 10 34.87 -32.41 13.83
C ARG A 10 33.90 -33.59 13.97
N LYS A 11 32.66 -33.40 13.55
CA LYS A 11 31.62 -34.45 13.52
C LYS A 11 30.93 -34.43 12.16
N ASN A 12 30.89 -35.59 11.49
CA ASN A 12 30.25 -35.77 10.17
C ASN A 12 30.68 -34.71 9.13
N GLY A 13 31.98 -34.43 9.05
CA GLY A 13 32.55 -33.45 8.12
C GLY A 13 32.39 -31.98 8.52
N VAL A 14 31.62 -31.67 9.57
CA VAL A 14 31.38 -30.31 10.05
C VAL A 14 32.24 -30.04 11.30
N GLU A 15 32.95 -28.90 11.31
CA GLU A 15 33.74 -28.45 12.46
C GLU A 15 32.88 -27.61 13.42
N TYR A 16 33.02 -27.86 14.72
CA TYR A 16 32.31 -27.17 15.81
C TYR A 16 33.31 -26.63 16.83
N ALA A 17 32.94 -25.56 17.54
CA ALA A 17 33.80 -24.91 18.52
C ALA A 17 33.15 -24.80 19.91
N SER A 18 33.98 -24.87 20.95
CA SER A 18 33.58 -24.64 22.35
C SER A 18 34.69 -23.96 23.13
N VAL A 19 34.33 -23.02 23.99
CA VAL A 19 35.27 -22.27 24.84
C VAL A 19 35.35 -22.94 26.20
N TYR A 20 36.57 -23.18 26.66
CA TYR A 20 36.85 -23.75 27.98
C TYR A 20 37.48 -22.67 28.86
N LYS A 21 36.84 -22.34 29.99
CA LYS A 21 37.37 -21.41 31.00
C LYS A 21 37.52 -22.15 32.33
N ALA A 22 38.73 -22.21 32.87
CA ALA A 22 39.02 -22.97 34.08
C ALA A 22 38.93 -22.13 35.35
N ARG A 23 37.87 -22.24 36.16
CA ARG A 23 37.77 -21.55 37.46
C ARG A 23 38.12 -22.48 38.63
N ARG A 24 38.63 -21.92 39.73
CA ARG A 24 38.86 -22.65 40.99
C ARG A 24 37.74 -22.32 41.98
N VAL A 25 37.07 -23.34 42.50
CA VAL A 25 36.06 -23.19 43.56
C VAL A 25 36.43 -24.18 44.67
N GLY A 26 36.68 -23.68 45.88
CA GLY A 26 37.05 -24.52 47.03
C GLY A 26 38.30 -25.38 46.80
N GLY A 27 39.32 -24.86 46.11
CA GLY A 27 40.56 -25.58 45.82
C GLY A 27 40.48 -26.59 44.66
N LYS A 28 39.29 -26.92 44.15
CA LYS A 28 39.11 -27.79 42.97
C LYS A 28 39.00 -26.97 41.68
N LYS A 29 39.64 -27.46 40.61
CA LYS A 29 39.57 -26.87 39.27
C LYS A 29 38.30 -27.35 38.56
N ILE A 30 37.43 -26.42 38.17
CA ILE A 30 36.20 -26.65 37.42
C ILE A 30 36.36 -25.95 36.05
N ASN A 31 36.03 -26.63 34.96
CA ASN A 31 36.04 -26.03 33.63
C ASN A 31 34.60 -25.66 33.25
N ASP A 32 34.32 -24.37 33.09
CA ASP A 32 33.09 -23.91 32.45
C ASP A 32 33.26 -24.04 30.93
N VAL A 33 32.28 -24.66 30.27
CA VAL A 33 32.27 -24.90 28.83
C VAL A 33 31.14 -24.11 28.21
N GLN A 34 31.47 -23.23 27.26
CA GLN A 34 30.50 -22.50 26.45
C GLN A 34 30.52 -23.02 25.02
N TYR A 35 29.39 -23.50 24.52
CA TYR A 35 29.27 -24.00 23.15
C TYR A 35 29.09 -22.84 22.16
N LEU A 36 29.98 -22.73 21.17
CA LEU A 36 29.91 -21.68 20.14
C LEU A 36 29.12 -22.12 18.90
N GLY A 37 28.94 -23.42 18.68
CA GLY A 37 28.25 -23.94 17.50
C GLY A 37 29.18 -24.33 16.36
N ARG A 38 28.64 -24.34 15.14
CA ARG A 38 29.34 -24.70 13.91
C ARG A 38 30.36 -23.60 13.56
N VAL A 39 31.57 -23.99 13.19
CA VAL A 39 32.58 -23.06 12.67
C VAL A 39 32.22 -22.70 11.23
N ILE A 40 32.11 -21.40 10.95
CA ILE A 40 31.87 -20.87 9.61
C ILE A 40 33.19 -20.37 9.02
N ASP A 41 33.95 -19.60 9.81
CA ASP A 41 35.28 -19.11 9.44
C ASP A 41 36.16 -19.13 10.69
N LYS A 42 37.15 -20.02 10.70
CA LYS A 42 38.03 -20.25 11.84
C LYS A 42 39.04 -19.11 12.03
N GLU A 43 39.53 -18.51 10.95
CA GLU A 43 40.55 -17.45 10.97
C GLU A 43 39.95 -16.16 11.52
N ASN A 44 38.71 -15.86 11.14
CA ASN A 44 38.00 -14.68 11.60
C ASN A 44 37.16 -14.91 12.88
N GLY A 45 37.16 -16.12 13.44
CA GLY A 45 36.43 -16.47 14.67
C GLY A 45 34.91 -16.37 14.51
N ILE A 46 34.38 -16.85 13.38
CA ILE A 46 32.94 -16.80 13.04
C ILE A 46 32.30 -18.16 13.28
N TYR A 47 31.22 -18.15 14.07
CA TYR A 47 30.51 -19.34 14.50
C TYR A 47 29.00 -19.21 14.27
N ARG A 48 28.28 -20.32 14.25
CA ARG A 48 26.83 -20.37 14.10
C ARG A 48 26.18 -21.32 15.09
N ASN A 49 25.23 -20.84 15.88
CA ASN A 49 24.37 -21.66 16.74
C ASN A 49 22.89 -21.26 16.60
N ARG A 50 21.98 -21.99 17.28
CA ARG A 50 20.53 -21.75 17.19
C ARG A 50 20.08 -20.49 17.94
N GLU A 51 20.76 -20.14 19.03
CA GLU A 51 20.38 -19.02 19.90
C GLU A 51 20.82 -17.66 19.34
N GLN A 52 21.96 -17.62 18.64
CA GLN A 52 22.66 -16.38 18.28
C GLN A 52 22.83 -16.19 16.76
N GLY A 53 22.36 -17.14 15.93
CA GLY A 53 22.57 -17.07 14.49
C GLY A 53 24.05 -17.18 14.14
N VAL A 54 24.54 -16.39 13.18
CA VAL A 54 25.97 -16.27 12.83
C VAL A 54 26.56 -15.09 13.61
N PHE A 55 27.66 -15.32 14.32
CA PHE A 55 28.29 -14.30 15.16
C PHE A 55 29.81 -14.47 15.21
N LYS A 56 30.52 -13.38 15.54
CA LYS A 56 31.96 -13.39 15.78
C LYS A 56 32.24 -13.55 17.27
N PHE A 57 33.15 -14.45 17.63
CA PHE A 57 33.60 -14.65 19.00
C PHE A 57 35.12 -14.61 19.08
N LEU A 58 35.64 -13.73 19.92
CA LEU A 58 37.07 -13.65 20.23
C LEU A 58 37.29 -14.03 21.68
N LEU A 59 38.25 -14.91 21.94
CA LEU A 59 38.51 -15.47 23.28
C LEU A 59 38.72 -14.40 24.36
N GLU A 60 39.32 -13.27 23.99
CA GLU A 60 39.62 -12.15 24.90
C GLU A 60 38.44 -11.18 25.07
N LYS A 61 37.61 -11.01 24.03
CA LYS A 61 36.54 -9.99 23.98
C LYS A 61 35.13 -10.58 24.13
N GLY A 62 34.99 -11.90 24.15
CA GLY A 62 33.70 -12.56 24.09
C GLY A 62 33.06 -12.46 22.71
N ILE A 63 31.73 -12.36 22.67
CA ILE A 63 31.00 -12.10 21.42
C ILE A 63 31.31 -10.67 21.02
N VAL A 64 31.79 -10.51 19.80
CA VAL A 64 32.07 -9.21 19.21
C VAL A 64 30.99 -8.96 18.18
N GLU A 65 30.29 -7.85 18.31
CA GLU A 65 29.40 -7.41 17.24
C GLU A 65 30.21 -7.31 15.96
N GLN A 66 29.78 -8.04 14.94
CA GLN A 66 30.35 -7.89 13.62
C GLN A 66 29.95 -6.48 13.18
N GLN A 67 30.85 -5.51 13.34
CA GLN A 67 30.83 -4.37 12.43
C GLN A 67 30.97 -5.01 11.07
N SER A 68 29.86 -5.05 10.32
CA SER A 68 29.86 -5.37 8.90
C SER A 68 31.05 -4.61 8.34
N GLN A 69 32.03 -5.30 7.75
CA GLN A 69 32.91 -4.63 6.80
C GLN A 69 31.96 -4.20 5.67
N ILE A 70 31.37 -3.02 5.82
CA ILE A 70 30.71 -2.33 4.73
C ILE A 70 31.84 -2.18 3.74
N ASN A 71 31.77 -2.87 2.60
CA ASN A 71 32.64 -2.54 1.49
C ASN A 71 32.51 -1.03 1.29
N GLU A 72 33.58 -0.28 1.56
CA GLU A 72 33.57 1.18 1.52
C GLU A 72 33.19 1.63 0.11
N LYS A 73 31.89 1.81 -0.14
CA LYS A 73 31.42 2.45 -1.35
C LYS A 73 31.68 3.94 -1.18
N TYR A 74 32.72 4.41 -1.87
CA TYR A 74 33.06 5.82 -1.94
C TYR A 74 32.14 6.62 -2.88
N ILE A 75 31.23 5.94 -3.60
CA ILE A 75 30.23 6.57 -4.48
C ILE A 75 28.86 6.03 -4.13
N LEU A 76 27.88 6.92 -3.97
CA LEU A 76 26.48 6.57 -3.66
C LEU A 76 25.51 7.17 -4.66
N ASP A 77 24.37 6.50 -4.82
CA ASP A 77 23.17 7.04 -5.46
C ASP A 77 22.58 8.11 -4.53
N PHE A 78 22.55 9.37 -4.98
CA PHE A 78 22.23 10.51 -4.13
C PHE A 78 20.85 11.09 -4.41
N GLY A 79 20.57 11.44 -5.67
CA GLY A 79 19.47 12.36 -5.98
C GLY A 79 18.08 11.83 -5.64
N ASP A 80 17.83 10.53 -5.81
CA ASP A 80 16.51 9.95 -5.53
C ASP A 80 16.21 9.89 -4.02
N SER A 81 17.17 9.39 -3.24
CA SER A 81 17.08 9.33 -1.77
C SER A 81 17.05 10.72 -1.15
N PHE A 82 17.89 11.65 -1.61
CA PHE A 82 17.88 13.03 -1.14
C PHE A 82 16.54 13.72 -1.44
N LEU A 83 16.04 13.60 -2.67
CA LEU A 83 14.78 14.23 -3.02
C LEU A 83 13.62 13.65 -2.21
N LEU A 84 13.52 12.32 -2.12
CA LEU A 84 12.46 11.70 -1.34
C LEU A 84 12.53 12.16 0.12
N HIS A 85 13.71 12.24 0.73
CA HIS A 85 13.88 12.78 2.07
C HIS A 85 13.39 14.22 2.20
N GLU A 86 13.77 15.11 1.28
CA GLU A 86 13.33 16.51 1.28
C GLU A 86 11.81 16.62 1.14
N LEU A 87 11.20 15.85 0.25
CA LEU A 87 9.74 15.82 0.08
C LEU A 87 9.04 15.36 1.36
N MET A 88 9.53 14.29 1.99
CA MET A 88 8.93 13.73 3.20
C MET A 88 9.12 14.64 4.42
N THR A 89 10.23 15.37 4.46
CA THR A 89 10.50 16.37 5.49
C THR A 89 9.59 17.59 5.31
N LYS A 90 9.50 18.14 4.10
CA LYS A 90 8.59 19.26 3.77
C LYS A 90 7.13 18.90 4.01
N ALA A 91 6.73 17.66 3.71
CA ALA A 91 5.39 17.17 3.99
C ALA A 91 5.13 16.96 5.49
N GLY A 92 6.16 16.80 6.33
CA GLY A 92 6.03 16.45 7.75
C GLY A 92 5.86 14.95 8.01
N LEU A 93 5.82 14.11 6.96
CA LEU A 93 5.67 12.65 7.06
C LEU A 93 6.88 11.99 7.74
N ALA A 94 8.10 12.49 7.50
CA ALA A 94 9.29 11.96 8.17
C ALA A 94 9.20 12.13 9.70
N SER A 95 8.73 13.29 10.17
CA SER A 95 8.53 13.57 11.60
C SER A 95 7.42 12.70 12.20
N LEU A 96 6.31 12.53 11.47
CA LEU A 96 5.23 11.62 11.86
C LEU A 96 5.73 10.18 12.06
N ILE A 97 6.50 9.64 11.11
CA ILE A 97 7.03 8.28 11.19
C ILE A 97 7.99 8.13 12.38
N ARG A 98 8.89 9.11 12.60
CA ARG A 98 9.79 9.10 13.77
C ARG A 98 9.04 9.16 15.10
N LYS A 99 7.92 9.90 15.16
CA LYS A 99 7.05 9.96 16.35
C LYS A 99 6.35 8.63 16.62
N VAL A 100 5.87 7.94 15.58
CA VAL A 100 5.12 6.68 15.72
C VAL A 100 6.05 5.51 16.06
N PHE A 101 7.24 5.48 15.44
CA PHE A 101 8.20 4.36 15.49
C PHE A 101 9.57 4.78 16.05
N PRO A 102 9.67 5.40 17.24
CA PRO A 102 10.92 6.04 17.69
C PRO A 102 12.12 5.09 17.81
N ALA A 103 11.90 3.84 18.23
CA ALA A 103 12.97 2.85 18.40
C ALA A 103 13.45 2.18 17.10
N MET A 104 12.69 2.33 16.01
CA MET A 104 12.96 1.64 14.73
C MET A 104 12.83 2.57 13.53
N SER A 105 12.80 3.89 13.74
CA SER A 105 12.42 4.86 12.72
C SER A 105 13.32 4.82 11.50
N ASP A 106 14.62 4.61 11.73
CA ASP A 106 15.61 4.52 10.65
C ASP A 106 15.37 3.27 9.80
N THR A 107 15.12 2.13 10.42
CA THR A 107 14.78 0.89 9.71
C THR A 107 13.46 1.05 8.93
N VAL A 108 12.43 1.65 9.53
CA VAL A 108 11.12 1.88 8.88
C VAL A 108 11.26 2.85 7.70
N LEU A 109 11.95 3.98 7.87
CA LEU A 109 12.16 4.94 6.79
C LEU A 109 13.03 4.36 5.68
N ALA A 110 14.10 3.63 6.02
CA ALA A 110 14.98 3.02 5.04
C ALA A 110 14.27 1.93 4.22
N ILE A 111 13.43 1.08 4.84
CA ILE A 111 12.66 0.09 4.08
C ILE A 111 11.57 0.75 3.22
N LEU A 112 10.95 1.85 3.67
CA LEU A 112 10.00 2.62 2.85
C LEU A 112 10.69 3.24 1.64
N PHE A 113 11.88 3.80 1.81
CA PHE A 113 12.68 4.32 0.70
C PHE A 113 13.08 3.20 -0.24
N TYR A 114 13.47 2.04 0.30
CA TYR A 114 13.77 0.87 -0.52
C TYR A 114 12.56 0.43 -1.36
N ARG A 115 11.34 0.37 -0.80
CA ARG A 115 10.14 0.00 -1.56
C ARG A 115 9.84 0.99 -2.69
N LEU A 116 9.99 2.29 -2.41
CA LEU A 116 9.67 3.36 -3.37
C LEU A 116 10.73 3.54 -4.45
N LEU A 117 12.01 3.32 -4.11
CA LEU A 117 13.14 3.57 -4.99
C LEU A 117 13.65 2.26 -5.60
N GLY A 118 13.81 1.20 -4.80
CA GLY A 118 14.49 -0.06 -5.13
C GLY A 118 13.95 -0.83 -6.34
N ARG A 119 12.71 -0.53 -6.80
CA ARG A 119 12.00 -1.15 -7.94
C ARG A 119 11.95 -2.68 -7.88
N ASP A 120 10.75 -3.22 -7.60
CA ASP A 120 10.36 -4.63 -7.75
C ASP A 120 11.37 -5.65 -7.21
N SER A 121 12.09 -5.25 -6.17
CA SER A 121 13.21 -6.02 -5.64
C SER A 121 12.79 -6.73 -4.37
N ALA A 122 13.19 -7.99 -4.22
CA ALA A 122 12.89 -8.74 -3.02
C ALA A 122 13.59 -8.11 -1.80
N ASN A 123 12.91 -8.08 -0.64
CA ASN A 123 13.45 -7.55 0.63
C ASN A 123 14.86 -8.03 1.00
N CYS A 124 15.31 -9.19 0.50
CA CYS A 124 16.68 -9.66 0.71
C CYS A 124 17.76 -8.75 0.09
N TYR A 125 17.42 -7.88 -0.86
CA TYR A 125 18.34 -6.92 -1.47
C TYR A 125 18.32 -5.53 -0.81
N ALA A 126 17.45 -5.30 0.18
CA ALA A 126 17.32 -4.00 0.85
C ALA A 126 18.64 -3.51 1.46
N GLN A 127 19.39 -4.42 2.12
CA GLN A 127 20.71 -4.12 2.66
C GLN A 127 21.70 -3.65 1.57
N THR A 128 21.76 -4.36 0.45
CA THR A 128 22.68 -4.06 -0.66
C THR A 128 22.34 -2.73 -1.34
N TRP A 129 21.03 -2.45 -1.50
CA TRP A 129 20.56 -1.16 -1.99
C TRP A 129 20.97 -0.04 -1.05
N TRP A 130 20.70 -0.18 0.25
CA TRP A 130 21.01 0.81 1.27
C TRP A 130 22.51 1.12 1.29
N GLU A 131 23.38 0.11 1.27
CA GLU A 131 24.84 0.29 1.23
C GLU A 131 25.33 1.15 0.06
N GLY A 132 24.61 1.14 -1.07
CA GLY A 132 24.93 1.91 -2.28
C GLY A 132 24.17 3.23 -2.44
N ALA A 133 23.27 3.57 -1.52
CA ALA A 133 22.42 4.75 -1.62
C ALA A 133 22.75 5.75 -0.50
N TYR A 134 22.46 7.03 -0.76
CA TYR A 134 22.53 8.09 0.25
C TYR A 134 21.58 7.83 1.44
N ALA A 135 20.60 6.93 1.27
CA ALA A 135 19.79 6.40 2.35
C ALA A 135 20.61 5.84 3.53
N ARG A 136 21.83 5.31 3.32
CA ARG A 136 22.70 4.87 4.43
C ARG A 136 23.20 5.97 5.33
N ILE A 137 23.28 7.19 4.80
CA ILE A 137 23.69 8.36 5.57
C ILE A 137 22.47 8.93 6.31
N LEU A 138 21.32 8.95 5.64
CA LEU A 138 20.06 9.42 6.23
C LEU A 138 19.56 8.53 7.37
N PHE A 139 19.80 7.22 7.26
CA PHE A 139 19.28 6.20 8.17
C PHE A 139 20.42 5.26 8.60
N ALA A 140 21.41 5.81 9.29
CA ALA A 140 22.64 5.11 9.63
C ALA A 140 22.41 3.91 10.57
N GLU A 141 21.36 3.94 11.39
CA GLU A 141 21.01 2.88 12.33
C GLU A 141 20.04 1.85 11.74
N ALA A 142 19.74 1.92 10.43
CA ALA A 142 18.81 1.02 9.78
C ALA A 142 19.34 -0.43 9.74
N SER A 143 18.46 -1.39 10.08
CA SER A 143 18.77 -2.82 10.04
C SER A 143 17.99 -3.53 8.94
N LEU A 144 18.62 -3.70 7.76
CA LEU A 144 17.96 -4.16 6.53
C LEU A 144 18.36 -5.56 6.07
N GLN A 145 18.94 -6.36 6.96
CA GLN A 145 19.16 -7.77 6.70
C GLN A 145 17.81 -8.49 6.59
N SER A 146 17.70 -9.50 5.71
CA SER A 146 16.44 -10.19 5.44
C SER A 146 15.73 -10.69 6.71
N GLN A 147 16.47 -11.25 7.66
CA GLN A 147 15.92 -11.73 8.94
C GLN A 147 15.34 -10.58 9.79
N ARG A 148 16.01 -9.42 9.80
CA ARG A 148 15.60 -8.23 10.55
C ARG A 148 14.38 -7.56 9.93
N ILE A 149 14.26 -7.59 8.60
CA ILE A 149 13.05 -7.14 7.91
C ILE A 149 11.87 -8.05 8.26
N SER A 150 12.06 -9.37 8.33
CA SER A 150 11.00 -10.29 8.77
C SER A 150 10.55 -10.03 10.20
N GLU A 151 11.48 -9.76 11.12
CA GLU A 151 11.19 -9.38 12.51
C GLU A 151 10.43 -8.05 12.57
N LEU A 152 10.87 -7.04 11.81
CA LEU A 152 10.19 -5.74 11.69
C LEU A 152 8.75 -5.90 11.22
N LEU A 153 8.50 -6.68 10.17
CA LEU A 153 7.13 -6.90 9.66
C LEU A 153 6.25 -7.56 10.71
N HIS A 154 6.79 -8.50 11.49
CA HIS A 154 6.06 -9.10 12.59
C HIS A 154 5.74 -8.07 13.68
N GLU A 155 6.70 -7.23 14.06
CA GLU A 155 6.52 -6.20 15.08
C GLU A 155 5.51 -5.12 14.64
N LEU A 156 5.63 -4.60 13.42
CA LEU A 156 4.68 -3.66 12.83
C LEU A 156 3.26 -4.24 12.68
N GLY A 157 3.14 -5.57 12.74
CA GLY A 157 1.86 -6.28 12.73
C GLY A 157 1.09 -6.24 14.04
N ASP A 158 1.69 -5.71 15.11
CA ASP A 158 1.01 -5.50 16.37
C ASP A 158 -0.05 -4.39 16.25
N GLU A 159 -1.23 -4.67 16.80
CA GLU A 159 -2.38 -3.78 16.73
C GLU A 159 -2.12 -2.41 17.40
N SER A 160 -1.22 -2.36 18.39
CA SER A 160 -0.86 -1.10 19.05
C SER A 160 -0.12 -0.14 18.10
N TYR A 161 0.73 -0.64 17.22
CA TYR A 161 1.39 0.19 16.20
C TYR A 161 0.40 0.67 15.15
N HIS A 162 -0.50 -0.21 14.70
CA HIS A 162 -1.58 0.15 13.78
C HIS A 162 -2.45 1.29 14.33
N ARG A 163 -2.96 1.15 15.55
CA ARG A 163 -3.78 2.17 16.22
C ARG A 163 -3.02 3.46 16.46
N ARG A 164 -1.77 3.39 16.92
CA ARG A 164 -0.92 4.56 17.14
C ARG A 164 -0.68 5.31 15.83
N PHE A 165 -0.35 4.58 14.76
CA PHE A 165 -0.12 5.17 13.45
C PHE A 165 -1.38 5.90 12.96
N PHE A 166 -2.54 5.24 12.91
CA PHE A 166 -3.76 5.88 12.41
C PHE A 166 -4.21 7.05 13.28
N ALA A 167 -4.10 6.95 14.61
CA ALA A 167 -4.41 8.08 15.49
C ALA A 167 -3.55 9.32 15.21
N GLU A 168 -2.26 9.15 14.96
CA GLU A 168 -1.36 10.27 14.65
C GLU A 168 -1.50 10.75 13.21
N TYR A 169 -1.61 9.83 12.25
CA TYR A 169 -1.73 10.14 10.82
C TYR A 169 -3.04 10.87 10.51
N LEU A 170 -4.17 10.42 11.06
CA LEU A 170 -5.47 11.06 10.85
C LEU A 170 -5.52 12.46 11.44
N ARG A 171 -4.93 12.68 12.63
CA ARG A 171 -4.75 14.05 13.17
C ARG A 171 -3.88 14.91 12.26
N PHE A 172 -2.82 14.34 11.70
CA PHE A 172 -1.90 15.03 10.81
C PHE A 172 -2.57 15.47 9.50
N ILE A 173 -3.53 14.70 8.96
CA ILE A 173 -4.28 15.05 7.74
C ILE A 173 -5.65 15.69 7.98
N ALA A 174 -6.09 15.85 9.23
CA ALA A 174 -7.46 16.28 9.57
C ALA A 174 -7.92 17.55 8.86
N SER A 175 -7.03 18.54 8.68
CA SER A 175 -7.34 19.79 7.97
C SER A 175 -7.57 19.63 6.46
N LYS A 176 -7.21 18.48 5.90
CA LYS A 176 -7.38 18.13 4.49
C LYS A 176 -8.58 17.20 4.24
N CYS A 177 -9.20 16.67 5.30
CA CYS A 177 -10.34 15.76 5.20
C CYS A 177 -11.64 16.52 4.91
N SER A 178 -12.42 16.05 3.95
CA SER A 178 -13.71 16.61 3.54
C SER A 178 -14.90 16.00 4.28
N LYS A 179 -14.67 14.97 5.12
CA LYS A 179 -15.70 14.07 5.68
C LYS A 179 -16.47 13.25 4.64
N GLY A 180 -16.09 13.37 3.37
CA GLY A 180 -16.54 12.49 2.31
C GLY A 180 -15.54 11.37 2.09
N ILE A 181 -16.04 10.14 1.90
CA ILE A 181 -15.19 8.95 1.70
C ILE A 181 -15.46 8.27 0.37
N LEU A 182 -14.41 7.65 -0.16
CA LEU A 182 -14.47 6.62 -1.21
C LEU A 182 -14.16 5.28 -0.54
N VAL A 183 -14.99 4.27 -0.74
CA VAL A 183 -14.76 2.92 -0.19
C VAL A 183 -14.77 1.92 -1.32
N ASP A 184 -13.72 1.10 -1.37
CA ASP A 184 -13.60 0.02 -2.34
C ASP A 184 -12.73 -1.10 -1.78
N SER A 185 -12.86 -2.29 -2.38
CA SER A 185 -12.16 -3.50 -1.98
C SER A 185 -11.37 -4.10 -3.13
N THR A 186 -10.25 -4.72 -2.80
CA THR A 186 -9.46 -5.47 -3.78
C THR A 186 -9.01 -6.80 -3.19
N GLY A 187 -9.01 -7.83 -4.03
CA GLY A 187 -8.39 -9.12 -3.71
C GLY A 187 -6.87 -8.98 -3.65
N LEU A 188 -6.27 -9.63 -2.66
CA LEU A 188 -4.83 -9.82 -2.53
C LEU A 188 -4.52 -11.29 -2.83
N PRO A 189 -4.42 -11.69 -4.11
CA PRO A 189 -4.22 -13.08 -4.49
C PRO A 189 -2.89 -13.61 -3.94
N ASN A 190 -2.94 -14.78 -3.30
CA ASN A 190 -1.79 -15.41 -2.67
C ASN A 190 -2.06 -16.88 -2.29
N ASP A 191 -0.98 -17.67 -2.21
CA ASP A 191 -1.01 -19.06 -1.71
C ASP A 191 -0.40 -19.19 -0.30
N ILE A 192 -0.45 -18.11 0.49
CA ILE A 192 0.04 -18.16 1.88
C ILE A 192 -0.96 -18.97 2.69
N ARG A 193 -0.47 -19.95 3.46
CA ARG A 193 -1.31 -20.76 4.34
C ARG A 193 -1.51 -20.06 5.68
N PHE A 194 -2.55 -19.22 5.78
CA PHE A 194 -2.96 -18.56 7.02
C PHE A 194 -4.48 -18.30 7.02
N PRO A 195 -5.12 -18.04 8.17
CA PRO A 195 -6.58 -18.01 8.30
C PRO A 195 -7.35 -17.01 7.43
N LEU A 196 -6.67 -16.01 6.84
CA LEU A 196 -7.29 -15.00 6.00
C LEU A 196 -7.27 -15.37 4.51
N THR A 197 -6.42 -16.31 4.09
CA THR A 197 -6.42 -16.79 2.71
C THR A 197 -7.57 -17.76 2.53
N ALA A 198 -8.50 -17.40 1.66
CA ALA A 198 -9.66 -18.20 1.33
C ALA A 198 -9.90 -18.21 -0.18
N VAL A 199 -10.52 -19.27 -0.66
CA VAL A 199 -11.00 -19.36 -2.04
C VAL A 199 -12.11 -18.31 -2.22
N SER A 200 -11.93 -17.45 -3.21
CA SER A 200 -12.84 -16.40 -3.64
C SER A 200 -13.26 -16.68 -5.08
N ASN A 201 -14.49 -16.35 -5.42
CA ASN A 201 -14.96 -16.32 -6.81
C ASN A 201 -15.46 -14.90 -7.08
N HIS A 202 -14.75 -14.20 -7.95
CA HIS A 202 -15.10 -12.85 -8.37
C HIS A 202 -15.38 -12.86 -9.88
N ASN A 203 -16.65 -12.74 -10.26
CA ASN A 203 -17.10 -12.73 -11.66
C ASN A 203 -16.62 -13.95 -12.49
N GLY A 204 -16.51 -15.14 -11.87
CA GLY A 204 -16.07 -16.37 -12.53
C GLY A 204 -14.57 -16.62 -12.45
N GLU A 205 -13.78 -15.66 -11.99
CA GLU A 205 -12.36 -15.87 -11.68
C GLU A 205 -12.23 -16.40 -10.26
N ILE A 206 -11.65 -17.60 -10.13
CA ILE A 206 -11.40 -18.25 -8.86
C ILE A 206 -9.96 -17.95 -8.43
N SER A 207 -9.80 -17.39 -7.23
CA SER A 207 -8.49 -17.07 -6.65
C SER A 207 -8.43 -17.53 -5.18
N ASN A 208 -7.25 -17.91 -4.71
CA ASN A 208 -6.95 -17.90 -3.27
C ASN A 208 -6.50 -16.49 -2.91
N GLU A 209 -7.18 -15.83 -1.99
CA GLU A 209 -6.86 -14.45 -1.65
C GLU A 209 -7.20 -14.08 -0.21
N ALA A 210 -6.60 -13.00 0.27
CA ALA A 210 -7.15 -12.19 1.35
C ALA A 210 -7.83 -10.97 0.72
N ARG A 211 -8.70 -10.27 1.46
CA ARG A 211 -9.39 -9.09 0.94
C ARG A 211 -8.95 -7.83 1.68
N LEU A 212 -8.63 -6.78 0.93
CA LEU A 212 -8.26 -5.46 1.44
C LEU A 212 -9.38 -4.48 1.13
N VAL A 213 -9.91 -3.83 2.16
CA VAL A 213 -10.82 -2.68 2.04
C VAL A 213 -9.99 -1.43 2.27
N PHE A 214 -10.15 -0.46 1.37
CA PHE A 214 -9.41 0.79 1.41
C PHE A 214 -10.38 1.97 1.45
N VAL A 215 -10.01 3.01 2.20
CA VAL A 215 -10.84 4.21 2.37
C VAL A 215 -10.00 5.42 2.01
N LEU A 216 -10.48 6.22 1.05
CA LEU A 216 -9.90 7.50 0.69
C LEU A 216 -10.81 8.65 1.09
N ASP A 217 -10.23 9.82 1.29
CA ASP A 217 -10.97 11.07 1.32
C ASP A 217 -11.42 11.44 -0.10
N SER A 218 -12.70 11.75 -0.27
CA SER A 218 -13.31 11.96 -1.59
C SER A 218 -12.83 13.21 -2.31
N LYS A 219 -12.28 14.20 -1.59
CA LYS A 219 -11.86 15.49 -2.16
C LYS A 219 -10.36 15.59 -2.35
N SER A 220 -9.60 15.26 -1.31
CA SER A 220 -8.13 15.31 -1.33
C SER A 220 -7.51 14.09 -1.99
N GLY A 221 -8.25 12.97 -2.09
CA GLY A 221 -7.74 11.68 -2.58
C GLY A 221 -6.73 11.02 -1.63
N LEU A 222 -6.58 11.54 -0.41
CA LEU A 222 -5.64 10.99 0.57
C LEU A 222 -6.18 9.68 1.15
N PRO A 223 -5.32 8.65 1.33
CA PRO A 223 -5.67 7.46 2.09
C PRO A 223 -6.03 7.84 3.51
N LEU A 224 -7.22 7.42 3.97
CA LEU A 224 -7.67 7.61 5.35
C LEU A 224 -7.39 6.35 6.16
N TYR A 225 -7.75 5.20 5.62
CA TYR A 225 -7.75 3.95 6.38
C TYR A 225 -7.69 2.73 5.47
N PHE A 226 -7.22 1.62 6.00
CA PHE A 226 -7.39 0.31 5.39
C PHE A 226 -7.80 -0.71 6.46
N ARG A 227 -8.49 -1.75 6.02
CA ARG A 227 -8.71 -2.96 6.82
C ARG A 227 -8.69 -4.18 5.92
N TYR A 228 -8.55 -5.35 6.50
CA TYR A 228 -8.48 -6.60 5.75
C TYR A 228 -9.45 -7.63 6.34
N THR A 229 -9.91 -8.53 5.48
CA THR A 229 -10.81 -9.64 5.83
C THR A 229 -10.39 -10.90 5.07
N ALA A 230 -10.99 -12.04 5.40
CA ALA A 230 -10.73 -13.26 4.64
C ALA A 230 -11.25 -13.14 3.20
N GLY A 231 -10.59 -13.78 2.23
CA GLY A 231 -10.91 -13.61 0.81
C GLY A 231 -12.35 -13.95 0.40
N ASN A 232 -13.02 -14.83 1.16
CA ASN A 232 -14.40 -15.24 0.93
C ASN A 232 -15.45 -14.30 1.56
N ILE A 233 -15.03 -13.23 2.26
CA ILE A 233 -15.96 -12.24 2.82
C ILE A 233 -16.42 -11.30 1.72
N VAL A 234 -17.72 -11.27 1.48
CA VAL A 234 -18.34 -10.41 0.45
C VAL A 234 -18.38 -8.95 0.87
N ASP A 235 -18.09 -8.05 -0.09
CA ASP A 235 -17.92 -6.60 0.13
C ASP A 235 -19.11 -5.96 0.86
N VAL A 236 -20.33 -6.36 0.47
CA VAL A 236 -21.58 -5.91 1.09
C VAL A 236 -21.63 -6.06 2.60
N THR A 237 -20.89 -7.01 3.20
CA THR A 237 -20.88 -7.22 4.66
C THR A 237 -19.86 -6.36 5.40
N THR A 238 -18.96 -5.67 4.69
CA THR A 238 -17.81 -5.00 5.30
C THR A 238 -18.08 -3.54 5.66
N LEU A 239 -19.02 -2.87 4.97
CA LEU A 239 -19.24 -1.42 5.07
C LEU A 239 -19.55 -0.96 6.49
N LYS A 240 -20.51 -1.60 7.16
CA LYS A 240 -20.89 -1.24 8.54
C LYS A 240 -19.71 -1.23 9.49
N THR A 241 -18.89 -2.28 9.44
CA THR A 241 -17.71 -2.37 10.30
C THR A 241 -16.66 -1.31 9.94
N THR A 242 -16.47 -1.03 8.64
CA THR A 242 -15.59 0.04 8.18
C THR A 242 -16.02 1.40 8.75
N LEU A 243 -17.31 1.73 8.72
CA LEU A 243 -17.84 2.96 9.29
C LEU A 243 -17.64 3.04 10.82
N CYS A 244 -17.88 1.94 11.54
CA CYS A 244 -17.62 1.89 12.98
C CYS A 244 -16.14 2.10 13.33
N GLU A 245 -15.21 1.49 12.56
CA GLU A 245 -13.77 1.67 12.77
C GLU A 245 -13.34 3.12 12.47
N LEU A 246 -13.86 3.74 11.41
CA LEU A 246 -13.62 5.16 11.10
C LEU A 246 -14.11 6.09 12.22
N HIS A 247 -15.34 5.87 12.71
CA HIS A 247 -15.88 6.60 13.85
C HIS A 247 -15.00 6.41 15.11
N ALA A 248 -14.47 5.22 15.37
CA ALA A 248 -13.58 4.97 16.50
C ALA A 248 -12.27 5.79 16.42
N TYR A 249 -11.84 6.17 15.22
CA TYR A 249 -10.72 7.09 15.00
C TYR A 249 -11.14 8.58 14.95
N GLY A 250 -12.42 8.90 15.19
CA GLY A 250 -12.95 10.25 15.17
C GLY A 250 -13.24 10.80 13.77
N ILE A 251 -13.42 9.93 12.78
CA ILE A 251 -13.89 10.32 11.45
C ILE A 251 -15.41 10.17 11.38
N ASP A 252 -16.11 11.30 11.50
CA ASP A 252 -17.54 11.38 11.26
C ASP A 252 -17.80 11.54 9.77
N VAL A 253 -18.20 10.45 9.11
CA VAL A 253 -18.48 10.42 7.68
C VAL A 253 -19.80 11.13 7.40
N GLU A 254 -19.81 12.09 6.48
CA GLU A 254 -21.02 12.81 6.04
C GLU A 254 -21.45 12.37 4.64
N HIS A 255 -20.48 12.03 3.78
CA HIS A 255 -20.73 11.61 2.40
C HIS A 255 -19.97 10.32 2.06
N ALA A 256 -20.58 9.40 1.32
CA ALA A 256 -19.93 8.16 0.89
C ALA A 256 -20.20 7.86 -0.60
N ILE A 257 -19.13 7.68 -1.38
CA ILE A 257 -19.22 7.21 -2.76
C ILE A 257 -18.75 5.77 -2.79
N ILE A 258 -19.64 4.87 -3.16
CA ILE A 258 -19.48 3.43 -2.92
C ILE A 258 -19.77 2.63 -4.20
N ASP A 259 -19.01 1.57 -4.42
CA ASP A 259 -19.22 0.66 -5.55
C ASP A 259 -20.55 -0.12 -5.46
N ALA A 260 -21.03 -0.61 -6.61
CA ALA A 260 -22.23 -1.43 -6.72
C ALA A 260 -22.19 -2.68 -5.82
N GLY A 261 -21.00 -3.25 -5.60
CA GLY A 261 -20.81 -4.43 -4.75
C GLY A 261 -21.29 -4.24 -3.30
N TYR A 262 -21.45 -3.00 -2.85
CA TYR A 262 -21.93 -2.66 -1.51
C TYR A 262 -23.46 -2.46 -1.43
N TYR A 263 -24.19 -2.53 -2.55
CA TYR A 263 -25.64 -2.33 -2.56
C TYR A 263 -26.38 -3.45 -1.81
N SER A 264 -27.00 -3.09 -0.67
CA SER A 264 -28.01 -3.90 0.01
C SER A 264 -28.96 -3.03 0.81
N GLU A 265 -30.15 -3.56 1.11
CA GLU A 265 -31.11 -2.91 1.99
C GLU A 265 -30.50 -2.61 3.37
N ALA A 266 -29.72 -3.55 3.93
CA ALA A 266 -29.06 -3.38 5.22
C ALA A 266 -28.07 -2.21 5.20
N ASN A 267 -27.21 -2.12 4.18
CA ASN A 267 -26.23 -1.04 4.06
C ASN A 267 -26.90 0.31 3.82
N ILE A 268 -27.95 0.36 3.01
CA ILE A 268 -28.67 1.60 2.74
C ILE A 268 -29.35 2.11 4.01
N LYS A 269 -30.03 1.23 4.76
CA LYS A 269 -30.62 1.58 6.06
C LYS A 269 -29.56 2.04 7.06
N GLU A 270 -28.39 1.40 7.08
CA GLU A 270 -27.27 1.80 7.94
C GLU A 270 -26.80 3.23 7.61
N LEU A 271 -26.52 3.53 6.34
CA LEU A 271 -26.12 4.86 5.87
C LEU A 271 -27.20 5.91 6.21
N GLN A 272 -28.46 5.60 5.92
CA GLN A 272 -29.59 6.47 6.21
C GLN A 272 -29.78 6.73 7.71
N SER A 273 -29.54 5.73 8.57
CA SER A 273 -29.68 5.86 10.03
C SER A 273 -28.60 6.75 10.65
N HIS A 274 -27.41 6.75 10.06
CA HIS A 274 -26.29 7.64 10.43
C HIS A 274 -26.32 8.99 9.71
N GLN A 275 -27.39 9.28 8.94
CA GLN A 275 -27.52 10.49 8.14
C GLN A 275 -26.36 10.71 7.15
N ILE A 276 -25.76 9.62 6.68
CA ILE A 276 -24.68 9.64 5.69
C ILE A 276 -25.33 9.76 4.31
N SER A 277 -25.04 10.86 3.63
CA SER A 277 -25.36 11.03 2.22
C SER A 277 -24.50 10.07 1.38
N PHE A 278 -25.06 9.49 0.33
CA PHE A 278 -24.30 8.53 -0.48
C PHE A 278 -24.63 8.62 -1.96
N VAL A 279 -23.66 8.20 -2.78
CA VAL A 279 -23.84 7.89 -4.20
C VAL A 279 -23.29 6.50 -4.46
N MET A 280 -24.11 5.62 -5.05
CA MET A 280 -23.69 4.27 -5.41
C MET A 280 -24.34 3.80 -6.70
N ARG A 281 -23.76 2.79 -7.35
CA ARG A 281 -24.35 2.19 -8.54
C ARG A 281 -25.33 1.07 -8.15
N LEU A 282 -26.49 1.08 -8.79
CA LEU A 282 -27.50 0.02 -8.61
C LEU A 282 -27.14 -1.20 -9.48
N ILE A 283 -27.17 -2.39 -8.88
CA ILE A 283 -26.89 -3.65 -9.58
C ILE A 283 -28.05 -3.99 -10.53
N PRO A 284 -27.79 -4.35 -11.82
CA PRO A 284 -28.83 -4.60 -12.82
C PRO A 284 -29.90 -5.66 -12.46
N ASN A 285 -29.53 -6.66 -11.65
CA ASN A 285 -30.45 -7.75 -11.30
C ASN A 285 -31.46 -7.40 -10.19
N ARG A 286 -31.44 -6.17 -9.65
CA ARG A 286 -32.37 -5.75 -8.60
C ARG A 286 -33.73 -5.39 -9.19
N LYS A 287 -34.82 -5.67 -8.45
CA LYS A 287 -36.18 -5.31 -8.86
C LYS A 287 -36.30 -3.82 -9.19
N LEU A 288 -35.80 -2.95 -8.30
CA LEU A 288 -35.77 -1.50 -8.52
C LEU A 288 -35.09 -1.11 -9.84
N TYR A 289 -34.01 -1.79 -10.23
CA TYR A 289 -33.34 -1.52 -11.50
C TYR A 289 -34.25 -1.83 -12.69
N LYS A 290 -34.84 -3.02 -12.68
CA LYS A 290 -35.73 -3.49 -13.76
C LYS A 290 -36.97 -2.60 -13.89
N ASP A 291 -37.57 -2.22 -12.76
CA ASP A 291 -38.75 -1.36 -12.72
C ASP A 291 -38.43 0.03 -13.33
N LEU A 292 -37.30 0.63 -12.96
CA LEU A 292 -36.87 1.94 -13.48
C LEU A 292 -36.52 1.88 -14.97
N VAL A 293 -35.84 0.83 -15.42
CA VAL A 293 -35.51 0.66 -16.85
C VAL A 293 -36.80 0.47 -17.67
N ALA A 294 -37.69 -0.43 -17.24
CA ALA A 294 -38.95 -0.68 -17.94
C ALA A 294 -39.83 0.58 -18.06
N GLN A 295 -39.82 1.42 -17.03
CA GLN A 295 -40.66 2.61 -17.00
C GLN A 295 -40.06 3.82 -17.75
N TYR A 296 -38.73 4.00 -17.74
CA TYR A 296 -38.13 5.27 -18.15
C TYR A 296 -37.11 5.16 -19.30
N ALA A 297 -36.63 3.97 -19.67
CA ALA A 297 -35.58 3.83 -20.69
C ALA A 297 -36.05 4.25 -22.09
N ALA A 298 -37.32 4.03 -22.43
CA ALA A 298 -37.87 4.41 -23.74
C ALA A 298 -37.82 5.93 -24.00
N ASP A 299 -37.89 6.75 -22.95
CA ASP A 299 -37.86 8.21 -23.02
C ASP A 299 -36.49 8.80 -22.65
N LEU A 300 -35.44 7.97 -22.60
CA LEU A 300 -34.11 8.39 -22.16
C LEU A 300 -33.34 9.12 -23.25
N GLU A 301 -33.40 8.62 -24.50
CA GLU A 301 -32.76 9.20 -25.69
C GLU A 301 -33.49 10.47 -26.17
N ASP A 302 -33.51 11.50 -25.33
CA ASP A 302 -34.05 12.83 -25.59
C ASP A 302 -32.91 13.85 -25.47
N ALA A 303 -32.87 14.84 -26.36
CA ALA A 303 -31.85 15.88 -26.35
C ALA A 303 -31.76 16.64 -25.01
N LYS A 304 -32.85 16.74 -24.26
CA LYS A 304 -32.86 17.37 -22.91
C LYS A 304 -32.13 16.56 -21.85
N ASN A 305 -31.98 15.25 -22.07
CA ASN A 305 -31.27 14.34 -21.17
C ASN A 305 -29.80 14.19 -21.57
N LEU A 306 -29.39 14.73 -22.71
CA LEU A 306 -28.04 14.56 -23.23
C LEU A 306 -27.06 15.49 -22.50
N ILE A 307 -26.09 14.90 -21.82
CA ILE A 307 -24.98 15.62 -21.19
C ILE A 307 -23.64 15.19 -21.77
N LYS A 308 -22.66 16.09 -21.70
CA LYS A 308 -21.26 15.81 -22.03
C LYS A 308 -20.46 15.64 -20.75
N TYR A 309 -19.85 14.47 -20.55
CA TYR A 309 -18.90 14.20 -19.46
C TYR A 309 -17.51 13.90 -20.05
N ARG A 310 -16.58 14.84 -19.92
CA ARG A 310 -15.30 14.81 -20.67
C ARG A 310 -15.59 14.66 -22.16
N GLU A 311 -15.07 13.63 -22.85
CA GLU A 311 -15.39 13.36 -24.25
C GLU A 311 -16.58 12.40 -24.45
N ARG A 312 -17.18 11.89 -23.37
CA ARG A 312 -18.29 10.94 -23.43
C ARG A 312 -19.62 11.68 -23.51
N LEU A 313 -20.51 11.19 -24.36
CA LEU A 313 -21.89 11.65 -24.46
C LEU A 313 -22.80 10.64 -23.75
N VAL A 314 -23.58 11.13 -22.78
CA VAL A 314 -24.41 10.28 -21.91
C VAL A 314 -25.81 10.87 -21.83
N TYR A 315 -26.83 10.06 -22.10
CA TYR A 315 -28.20 10.42 -21.75
C TYR A 315 -28.42 10.14 -20.27
N ILE A 316 -28.99 11.08 -19.52
CA ILE A 316 -29.26 10.91 -18.10
C ILE A 316 -30.61 11.50 -17.69
N LYS A 317 -31.36 10.73 -16.91
CA LYS A 317 -32.68 11.10 -16.39
C LYS A 317 -32.74 10.87 -14.88
N ARG A 318 -32.93 11.96 -14.13
CA ARG A 318 -33.18 11.94 -12.69
C ARG A 318 -34.62 11.53 -12.41
N ILE A 319 -34.79 10.61 -11.46
CA ILE A 319 -36.07 10.03 -11.05
C ILE A 319 -36.11 10.06 -9.52
N SER A 320 -37.18 10.61 -8.94
CA SER A 320 -37.42 10.53 -7.49
C SER A 320 -37.90 9.13 -7.14
N ILE A 321 -37.31 8.51 -6.12
CA ILE A 321 -37.62 7.15 -5.68
C ILE A 321 -37.82 7.11 -4.16
N ASP A 322 -38.63 6.15 -3.69
CA ASP A 322 -38.61 5.74 -2.28
C ASP A 322 -37.58 4.63 -2.13
N LEU A 323 -36.53 4.91 -1.37
CA LEU A 323 -35.48 3.96 -1.07
C LEU A 323 -35.56 3.58 0.40
N PHE A 324 -36.40 2.56 0.67
CA PHE A 324 -36.64 2.00 2.00
C PHE A 324 -37.21 2.98 3.03
N GLY A 325 -38.15 3.83 2.63
CA GLY A 325 -38.85 4.77 3.50
C GLY A 325 -38.24 6.17 3.56
N LYS A 326 -37.26 6.46 2.69
CA LYS A 326 -36.70 7.80 2.51
C LYS A 326 -36.72 8.17 1.04
N VAL A 327 -37.05 9.43 0.77
CA VAL A 327 -36.93 10.00 -0.58
C VAL A 327 -35.46 10.00 -0.97
N SER A 328 -35.17 9.49 -2.15
CA SER A 328 -33.83 9.41 -2.76
C SER A 328 -33.97 9.59 -4.27
N TYR A 329 -32.86 9.61 -4.99
CA TYR A 329 -32.85 9.91 -6.42
C TYR A 329 -32.12 8.83 -7.19
N ALA A 330 -32.75 8.31 -8.23
CA ALA A 330 -32.13 7.44 -9.22
C ALA A 330 -31.78 8.25 -10.47
N TYR A 331 -30.60 8.00 -11.02
CA TYR A 331 -30.12 8.60 -12.26
C TYR A 331 -29.96 7.47 -13.26
N LEU A 332 -30.99 7.28 -14.08
CA LEU A 332 -30.93 6.35 -15.20
C LEU A 332 -30.09 6.97 -16.29
N ALA A 333 -28.99 6.32 -16.64
CA ALA A 333 -28.03 6.82 -17.60
C ALA A 333 -27.76 5.78 -18.70
N GLU A 334 -27.57 6.27 -19.92
CA GLU A 334 -27.11 5.49 -21.06
C GLU A 334 -25.87 6.14 -21.67
N ASP A 335 -24.77 5.41 -21.68
CA ASP A 335 -23.54 5.86 -22.33
C ASP A 335 -23.48 5.35 -23.77
N ILE A 336 -23.41 6.28 -24.73
CA ILE A 336 -23.52 5.99 -26.18
C ILE A 336 -22.36 5.10 -26.64
N ASP A 337 -21.13 5.43 -26.25
CA ASP A 337 -19.94 4.68 -26.66
C ASP A 337 -19.95 3.28 -26.05
N ARG A 338 -20.26 3.21 -24.75
CA ARG A 338 -20.35 1.94 -24.01
C ARG A 338 -21.46 1.04 -24.58
N LYS A 339 -22.62 1.59 -24.93
CA LYS A 339 -23.73 0.85 -25.56
C LYS A 339 -23.26 0.19 -26.85
N HIS A 340 -22.60 0.96 -27.73
CA HIS A 340 -22.09 0.43 -28.99
C HIS A 340 -21.06 -0.70 -28.79
N ASP A 341 -20.13 -0.51 -27.85
CA ASP A 341 -19.11 -1.50 -27.53
C ASP A 341 -19.69 -2.79 -26.92
N GLU A 342 -20.61 -2.65 -25.97
CA GLU A 342 -21.28 -3.79 -25.33
C GLU A 342 -22.18 -4.54 -26.30
N ILE A 343 -22.91 -3.85 -27.20
CA ILE A 343 -23.70 -4.49 -28.26
C ILE A 343 -22.80 -5.27 -29.21
N LYS A 344 -21.68 -4.70 -29.66
CA LYS A 344 -20.72 -5.41 -30.53
C LYS A 344 -20.20 -6.69 -29.88
N LYS A 345 -19.78 -6.62 -28.62
CA LYS A 345 -19.27 -7.79 -27.88
C LYS A 345 -20.36 -8.86 -27.72
N PHE A 346 -21.56 -8.43 -27.31
CA PHE A 346 -22.69 -9.33 -27.14
C PHE A 346 -23.12 -9.99 -28.44
N ALA A 347 -23.28 -9.22 -29.52
CA ALA A 347 -23.70 -9.74 -30.82
C ALA A 347 -22.72 -10.79 -31.37
N ARG A 348 -21.40 -10.56 -31.23
CA ARG A 348 -20.37 -11.55 -31.61
C ARG A 348 -20.55 -12.85 -30.83
N ALA A 349 -20.64 -12.77 -29.50
CA ALA A 349 -20.79 -13.95 -28.65
C ALA A 349 -22.13 -14.69 -28.88
N ALA A 350 -23.21 -13.97 -29.15
CA ALA A 350 -24.52 -14.57 -29.42
C ALA A 350 -24.54 -15.35 -30.76
N LEU A 351 -23.89 -14.81 -31.80
CA LEU A 351 -23.76 -15.47 -33.10
C LEU A 351 -22.85 -16.71 -33.04
N GLU A 352 -21.89 -16.75 -32.13
CA GLU A 352 -20.99 -17.90 -31.93
C GLU A 352 -21.65 -19.05 -31.13
N ASN A 353 -22.49 -18.74 -30.14
CA ASN A 353 -23.08 -19.74 -29.24
C ASN A 353 -24.49 -20.22 -29.66
N ASN A 354 -25.23 -19.45 -30.48
CA ASN A 354 -26.53 -19.83 -31.05
C ASN A 354 -27.64 -20.23 -30.04
N ASP A 355 -27.54 -19.78 -28.79
CA ASP A 355 -28.38 -20.21 -27.66
C ASP A 355 -29.55 -19.25 -27.32
N LEU A 356 -29.71 -18.14 -28.05
CA LEU A 356 -30.67 -17.08 -27.73
C LEU A 356 -31.67 -16.86 -28.88
N THR A 357 -32.94 -16.64 -28.52
CA THR A 357 -33.96 -16.19 -29.48
C THR A 357 -33.72 -14.73 -29.92
N ILE A 358 -34.30 -14.35 -31.07
CA ILE A 358 -34.19 -12.98 -31.59
C ILE A 358 -34.75 -11.96 -30.58
N ASP A 359 -35.84 -12.28 -29.90
CA ASP A 359 -36.46 -11.40 -28.91
C ASP A 359 -35.58 -11.22 -27.66
N GLU A 360 -34.96 -12.31 -27.18
CA GLU A 360 -33.99 -12.25 -26.07
C GLU A 360 -32.74 -11.45 -26.47
N MET A 361 -32.26 -11.59 -27.70
CA MET A 361 -31.17 -10.79 -28.22
C MET A 361 -31.53 -9.30 -28.27
N ASN A 362 -32.71 -8.95 -28.78
CA ASN A 362 -33.18 -7.57 -28.87
C ASN A 362 -33.30 -6.93 -27.47
N GLU A 363 -33.87 -7.65 -26.51
CA GLU A 363 -34.01 -7.17 -25.13
C GLU A 363 -32.65 -7.00 -24.44
N ALA A 364 -31.74 -7.97 -24.63
CA ALA A 364 -30.37 -7.87 -24.11
C ALA A 364 -29.59 -6.72 -24.74
N MET A 365 -29.82 -6.39 -26.01
CA MET A 365 -29.21 -5.25 -26.69
C MET A 365 -29.75 -3.91 -26.18
N ARG A 366 -31.07 -3.80 -25.93
CA ARG A 366 -31.71 -2.58 -25.41
C ARG A 366 -31.19 -2.15 -24.04
N THR A 367 -30.73 -3.10 -23.25
CA THR A 367 -30.22 -2.83 -21.89
C THR A 367 -28.71 -2.56 -21.85
N LYS A 368 -27.99 -2.67 -22.97
CA LYS A 368 -26.55 -2.38 -23.04
C LYS A 368 -26.27 -0.89 -22.92
N GLY A 369 -25.18 -0.56 -22.23
CA GLY A 369 -24.81 0.83 -21.95
C GLY A 369 -25.66 1.51 -20.87
N LEU A 370 -26.77 0.88 -20.42
CA LEU A 370 -27.56 1.39 -19.30
C LEU A 370 -26.87 1.15 -17.96
N PHE A 371 -27.00 2.14 -17.08
CA PHE A 371 -26.67 2.01 -15.68
C PHE A 371 -27.53 2.97 -14.84
N ILE A 372 -27.70 2.65 -13.56
CA ILE A 372 -28.42 3.51 -12.62
C ILE A 372 -27.47 3.86 -11.48
N LEU A 373 -27.34 5.16 -11.20
CA LEU A 373 -26.75 5.66 -9.95
C LEU A 373 -27.88 6.01 -8.99
N ILE A 374 -27.70 5.71 -7.72
CA ILE A 374 -28.61 6.10 -6.64
C ILE A 374 -27.88 7.11 -5.77
N SER A 375 -28.55 8.21 -5.46
CA SER A 375 -28.12 9.23 -4.53
C SER A 375 -29.13 9.39 -3.40
N ALA A 376 -28.62 9.59 -2.18
CA ALA A 376 -29.46 10.02 -1.05
C ALA A 376 -30.02 11.44 -1.28
N ASP A 377 -29.19 12.33 -1.83
CA ASP A 377 -29.51 13.74 -2.03
C ASP A 377 -29.79 14.07 -3.50
N LEU A 378 -30.48 15.18 -3.72
CA LEU A 378 -30.70 15.72 -5.05
C LEU A 378 -29.39 16.32 -5.58
N ILE A 379 -28.93 15.76 -6.68
CA ILE A 379 -27.76 16.20 -7.44
C ILE A 379 -28.23 16.56 -8.86
N GLU A 380 -27.65 17.60 -9.45
CA GLU A 380 -27.93 17.96 -10.84
C GLU A 380 -27.33 16.92 -11.81
N ASN A 381 -27.98 16.74 -12.95
CA ASN A 381 -27.61 15.71 -13.93
C ASN A 381 -26.15 15.85 -14.40
N GLU A 382 -25.67 17.09 -14.52
CA GLU A 382 -24.32 17.42 -14.96
C GLU A 382 -23.26 17.08 -13.90
N GLU A 383 -23.64 17.00 -12.62
CA GLU A 383 -22.73 16.84 -11.48
C GLU A 383 -22.62 15.39 -10.98
N ILE A 384 -23.63 14.55 -11.23
CA ILE A 384 -23.66 13.18 -10.68
C ILE A 384 -22.54 12.28 -11.25
N LEU A 385 -22.22 12.41 -12.54
CA LEU A 385 -21.14 11.64 -13.16
C LEU A 385 -19.75 12.12 -12.69
N PRO A 386 -19.42 13.43 -12.70
CA PRO A 386 -18.20 13.94 -12.06
C PRO A 386 -18.03 13.43 -10.63
N LEU A 387 -19.08 13.49 -9.82
CA LEU A 387 -19.04 13.04 -8.43
C LEU A 387 -18.78 11.53 -8.35
N TYR A 388 -19.58 10.70 -9.02
CA TYR A 388 -19.42 9.24 -8.94
C TYR A 388 -18.06 8.78 -9.47
N TYR A 389 -17.55 9.39 -10.54
CA TYR A 389 -16.25 9.03 -11.11
C TYR A 389 -15.05 9.55 -10.31
N THR A 390 -15.23 10.36 -9.25
CA THR A 390 -14.16 10.56 -8.27
C THR A 390 -13.71 9.24 -7.64
N ARG A 391 -14.58 8.21 -7.61
CA ARG A 391 -14.23 6.85 -7.19
C ARG A 391 -13.01 6.30 -7.94
N GLN A 392 -12.77 6.70 -9.20
CA GLN A 392 -11.59 6.27 -9.97
C GLN A 392 -10.26 6.55 -9.24
N ALA A 393 -10.21 7.53 -8.33
CA ALA A 393 -9.04 7.78 -7.49
C ALA A 393 -8.65 6.55 -6.65
N ILE A 394 -9.61 5.73 -6.19
CA ILE A 394 -9.30 4.54 -5.40
C ILE A 394 -8.64 3.44 -6.24
N GLU A 395 -9.07 3.29 -7.49
CA GLU A 395 -8.47 2.36 -8.46
C GLU A 395 -7.01 2.78 -8.74
N GLN A 396 -6.76 4.08 -8.91
CA GLN A 396 -5.39 4.60 -9.04
C GLN A 396 -4.54 4.30 -7.81
N VAL A 397 -5.08 4.47 -6.60
CA VAL A 397 -4.35 4.14 -5.36
C VAL A 397 -4.07 2.64 -5.26
N PHE A 398 -4.99 1.76 -5.67
CA PHE A 398 -4.73 0.32 -5.72
C PHE A 398 -3.63 -0.04 -6.73
N ASP A 399 -3.66 0.57 -7.91
CA ASP A 399 -2.63 0.36 -8.94
C ASP A 399 -1.26 0.85 -8.45
N MET A 400 -1.20 2.02 -7.80
CA MET A 400 0.01 2.54 -7.15
C MET A 400 0.45 1.62 -6.01
N GLY A 401 -0.49 1.09 -5.23
CA GLY A 401 -0.24 0.11 -4.20
C GLY A 401 0.50 -1.12 -4.75
N LYS A 402 -0.05 -1.68 -5.83
CA LYS A 402 0.48 -2.89 -6.49
C LYS A 402 1.83 -2.63 -7.18
N ASN A 403 2.00 -1.50 -7.85
CA ASN A 403 3.15 -1.24 -8.73
C ASN A 403 4.26 -0.38 -8.11
N ASN A 404 3.99 0.37 -7.03
CA ASN A 404 4.94 1.32 -6.46
C ASN A 404 5.11 1.19 -4.94
N ALA A 405 4.14 0.63 -4.22
CA ALA A 405 4.19 0.48 -2.76
C ALA A 405 4.43 -0.98 -2.30
N GLU A 406 4.79 -1.86 -3.23
CA GLU A 406 5.00 -3.29 -3.02
C GLU A 406 3.85 -3.98 -2.27
N LEU A 407 2.59 -3.62 -2.57
CA LEU A 407 1.44 -4.31 -1.97
C LEU A 407 1.42 -5.79 -2.36
N LEU A 408 1.78 -6.10 -3.61
CA LEU A 408 1.93 -7.46 -4.12
C LEU A 408 3.33 -7.64 -4.75
N PRO A 409 3.86 -8.87 -4.75
CA PRO A 409 3.35 -10.06 -4.06
C PRO A 409 3.55 -9.98 -2.54
N LEU A 410 2.67 -10.61 -1.75
CA LEU A 410 2.69 -10.51 -0.27
C LEU A 410 3.97 -11.07 0.37
N ARG A 411 4.45 -12.24 -0.07
CA ARG A 411 5.73 -12.88 0.37
C ARG A 411 5.98 -12.91 1.90
N VAL A 412 4.93 -13.01 2.70
CA VAL A 412 4.99 -13.08 4.17
C VAL A 412 4.27 -14.31 4.69
N HIS A 413 4.64 -14.77 5.89
CA HIS A 413 4.01 -15.90 6.56
C HIS A 413 3.49 -15.47 7.93
N GLY A 414 2.22 -15.79 8.21
CA GLY A 414 1.55 -15.43 9.46
C GLY A 414 0.84 -14.08 9.43
N ILE A 415 -0.18 -13.95 10.29
CA ILE A 415 -1.06 -12.78 10.32
C ILE A 415 -0.31 -11.50 10.74
N ALA A 416 0.61 -11.59 11.70
CA ALA A 416 1.38 -10.43 12.15
C ALA A 416 2.24 -9.85 11.02
N ALA A 417 3.06 -10.67 10.36
CA ALA A 417 3.86 -10.20 9.22
C ALA A 417 3.00 -9.67 8.06
N PHE A 418 1.83 -10.26 7.81
CA PHE A 418 0.85 -9.73 6.85
C PHE A 418 0.35 -8.33 7.23
N ARG A 419 -0.03 -8.11 8.50
CA ARG A 419 -0.44 -6.78 9.00
C ARG A 419 0.66 -5.75 8.85
N GLY A 420 1.90 -6.08 9.25
CA GLY A 420 3.03 -5.17 9.11
C GLY A 420 3.36 -4.85 7.66
N HIS A 421 3.22 -5.83 6.76
CA HIS A 421 3.35 -5.61 5.31
C HIS A 421 2.32 -4.62 4.78
N LEU A 422 1.04 -4.80 5.14
CA LEU A 422 -0.02 -3.88 4.74
C LEU A 422 0.22 -2.46 5.27
N LEU A 423 0.66 -2.33 6.53
CA LEU A 423 0.99 -1.03 7.11
C LEU A 423 2.14 -0.34 6.38
N LEU A 424 3.22 -1.06 6.04
CA LEU A 424 4.31 -0.52 5.23
C LEU A 424 3.85 -0.15 3.81
N SER A 425 3.03 -0.97 3.16
CA SER A 425 2.48 -0.66 1.84
C SER A 425 1.55 0.57 1.88
N PHE A 426 0.76 0.72 2.95
CA PHE A 426 -0.05 1.93 3.15
C PHE A 426 0.83 3.17 3.30
N LEU A 427 1.84 3.11 4.17
CA LEU A 427 2.81 4.21 4.36
C LEU A 427 3.51 4.58 3.04
N ALA A 428 3.99 3.59 2.29
CA ALA A 428 4.62 3.81 1.00
C ALA A 428 3.64 4.46 -0.01
N ALA A 429 2.38 4.01 -0.05
CA ALA A 429 1.35 4.63 -0.90
C ALA A 429 1.09 6.10 -0.52
N VAL A 430 0.99 6.41 0.78
CA VAL A 430 0.86 7.80 1.28
C VAL A 430 2.05 8.67 0.86
N MET A 431 3.27 8.16 1.04
CA MET A 431 4.50 8.87 0.64
C MET A 431 4.55 9.11 -0.87
N TYR A 432 4.19 8.11 -1.66
CA TYR A 432 4.18 8.20 -3.13
C TYR A 432 3.11 9.17 -3.63
N LEU A 433 1.91 9.14 -3.05
CA LEU A 433 0.84 10.10 -3.34
C LEU A 433 1.25 11.54 -2.98
N SER A 434 1.86 11.73 -1.81
CA SER A 434 2.39 13.04 -1.41
C SER A 434 3.46 13.54 -2.38
N ALA A 435 4.36 12.66 -2.84
CA ALA A 435 5.38 13.02 -3.82
C ALA A 435 4.76 13.41 -5.18
N ASN A 436 3.77 12.66 -5.68
CA ASN A 436 3.04 12.99 -6.90
C ASN A 436 2.25 14.30 -6.78
N GLN A 437 1.67 14.58 -5.62
CA GLN A 437 0.97 15.84 -5.37
C GLN A 437 1.94 17.03 -5.41
N MET A 438 3.15 16.88 -4.88
CA MET A 438 4.18 17.92 -4.93
C MET A 438 4.78 18.11 -6.33
N LEU A 439 4.74 17.09 -7.18
CA LEU A 439 5.15 17.13 -8.60
C LEU A 439 4.00 17.52 -9.55
N LYS A 440 2.81 17.82 -9.02
CA LYS A 440 1.64 18.15 -9.84
C LYS A 440 1.91 19.42 -10.67
N GLY A 441 1.66 19.33 -11.97
CA GLY A 441 1.94 20.41 -12.93
C GLY A 441 3.35 20.37 -13.51
N SER A 442 4.18 19.38 -13.15
CA SER A 442 5.36 19.00 -13.92
C SER A 442 5.00 17.94 -14.97
N ASP A 443 5.85 17.78 -15.98
CA ASP A 443 5.68 16.76 -17.03
C ASP A 443 6.10 15.35 -16.57
N ILE A 444 6.37 15.15 -15.27
CA ILE A 444 6.93 13.90 -14.74
C ILE A 444 6.25 13.47 -13.44
N CYS A 445 5.92 12.19 -13.33
CA CYS A 445 5.43 11.61 -12.07
C CYS A 445 6.59 11.25 -11.13
N ALA A 446 6.29 10.94 -9.87
CA ALA A 446 7.29 10.62 -8.86
C ALA A 446 8.21 9.45 -9.25
N SER A 447 7.67 8.38 -9.82
CA SER A 447 8.49 7.22 -10.24
C SER A 447 9.44 7.56 -11.40
N GLY A 448 9.02 8.45 -12.30
CA GLY A 448 9.87 9.01 -13.34
C GLY A 448 10.95 9.92 -12.77
N ALA A 449 10.59 10.80 -11.83
CA ALA A 449 11.53 11.71 -11.17
C ALA A 449 12.61 10.92 -10.42
N PHE A 450 12.24 9.93 -9.60
CA PHE A 450 13.20 9.09 -8.89
C PHE A 450 14.13 8.34 -9.84
N HIS A 451 13.63 7.85 -10.97
CA HIS A 451 14.47 7.19 -11.98
C HIS A 451 15.52 8.13 -12.58
N VAL A 452 15.13 9.36 -12.93
CA VAL A 452 16.07 10.36 -13.43
C VAL A 452 17.12 10.70 -12.37
N LEU A 453 16.67 10.91 -11.13
CA LEU A 453 17.48 11.40 -10.02
C LEU A 453 18.42 10.36 -9.42
N ARG A 454 18.14 9.07 -9.58
CA ARG A 454 19.09 7.99 -9.22
C ARG A 454 20.46 8.18 -9.85
N ASN A 455 20.52 8.81 -11.02
CA ASN A 455 21.77 9.03 -11.74
C ASN A 455 22.60 10.20 -11.15
N LEU A 456 22.04 11.01 -10.26
CA LEU A 456 22.81 12.00 -9.51
C LEU A 456 23.54 11.27 -8.38
N LYS A 457 24.88 11.25 -8.44
CA LYS A 457 25.73 10.55 -7.47
C LYS A 457 26.39 11.52 -6.50
N CYS A 458 26.90 10.99 -5.39
CA CYS A 458 27.82 11.71 -4.53
C CYS A 458 29.06 10.87 -4.21
N LYS A 459 30.17 11.53 -3.89
CA LYS A 459 31.40 10.93 -3.39
C LYS A 459 31.47 11.10 -1.87
N VAL A 460 31.83 10.03 -1.17
CA VAL A 460 31.97 10.02 0.29
C VAL A 460 33.44 10.11 0.66
N PHE A 461 33.78 11.10 1.48
CA PHE A 461 35.10 11.31 2.10
C PHE A 461 34.96 11.22 3.62
N ASP A 462 36.09 11.17 4.33
CA ASP A 462 36.15 10.95 5.78
C ASP A 462 35.25 11.89 6.62
N GLN A 463 35.11 13.14 6.21
CA GLN A 463 34.38 14.18 6.95
C GLN A 463 33.19 14.75 6.18
N LYS A 464 33.04 14.42 4.89
CA LYS A 464 32.08 15.08 4.03
C LYS A 464 31.66 14.28 2.81
N ILE A 465 30.53 14.66 2.26
CA ILE A 465 29.98 14.15 1.02
C ILE A 465 30.02 15.28 0.00
N ILE A 466 30.53 14.99 -1.19
CA ILE A 466 30.53 15.91 -2.33
C ILE A 466 29.53 15.41 -3.37
N VAL A 467 28.50 16.19 -3.65
CA VAL A 467 27.48 15.87 -4.65
C VAL A 467 28.00 16.22 -6.04
N GLN A 468 27.82 15.32 -7.00
CA GLN A 468 28.24 15.53 -8.39
C GLN A 468 27.25 16.44 -9.13
N GLU A 469 27.64 16.90 -10.31
CA GLU A 469 26.86 17.85 -11.10
C GLU A 469 25.54 17.25 -11.59
N ALA A 470 24.43 17.93 -11.28
CA ALA A 470 23.11 17.57 -11.78
C ALA A 470 22.95 18.00 -13.25
N ASN A 471 22.40 17.12 -14.08
CA ASN A 471 22.06 17.45 -15.46
C ASN A 471 20.82 18.34 -15.54
N LYS A 472 20.51 18.86 -16.74
CA LYS A 472 19.36 19.74 -16.98
C LYS A 472 18.04 19.18 -16.43
N LYS A 473 17.71 17.92 -16.73
CA LYS A 473 16.45 17.30 -16.27
C LYS A 473 16.37 17.22 -14.74
N MET A 474 17.47 16.90 -14.07
CA MET A 474 17.55 16.85 -12.60
C MET A 474 17.36 18.24 -11.98
N ASN A 475 17.93 19.28 -12.61
CA ASN A 475 17.78 20.67 -12.17
C ASN A 475 16.36 21.19 -12.41
N ASP A 476 15.72 20.82 -13.52
CA ASP A 476 14.33 21.19 -13.81
C ASP A 476 13.37 20.62 -12.75
N ILE A 477 13.57 19.35 -12.34
CA ILE A 477 12.81 18.72 -11.25
C ILE A 477 13.03 19.47 -9.92
N ALA A 478 14.29 19.74 -9.56
CA ALA A 478 14.63 20.45 -8.33
C ALA A 478 14.02 21.86 -8.29
N LYS A 479 14.06 22.56 -9.42
CA LYS A 479 13.48 23.89 -9.57
C LYS A 479 11.97 23.88 -9.38
N HIS A 480 11.26 22.90 -9.98
CA HIS A 480 9.83 22.73 -9.78
C HIS A 480 9.49 22.53 -8.29
N LEU A 481 10.28 21.71 -7.60
CA LEU A 481 10.09 21.37 -6.18
C LEU A 481 10.67 22.41 -5.20
N LYS A 482 11.30 23.48 -5.72
CA LYS A 482 12.01 24.50 -4.94
C LYS A 482 13.01 23.85 -3.97
N ILE A 483 13.84 22.96 -4.49
CA ILE A 483 14.91 22.25 -3.79
C ILE A 483 16.23 22.61 -4.48
N SER A 484 17.30 22.76 -3.71
CA SER A 484 18.66 22.93 -4.21
C SER A 484 19.51 21.74 -3.81
N TYR A 485 20.31 21.22 -4.74
CA TYR A 485 21.30 20.19 -4.40
C TYR A 485 22.48 20.86 -3.70
N PRO A 486 22.82 20.46 -2.46
CA PRO A 486 24.02 20.95 -1.81
C PRO A 486 25.25 20.41 -2.56
N VAL A 487 26.29 21.23 -2.71
CA VAL A 487 27.57 20.76 -3.28
C VAL A 487 28.33 19.91 -2.26
N GLU A 488 28.28 20.31 -1.00
CA GLU A 488 28.96 19.68 0.12
C GLU A 488 27.99 19.47 1.27
N LEU A 489 28.06 18.29 1.90
CA LEU A 489 27.31 17.93 3.09
C LEU A 489 28.28 17.36 4.15
N PRO A 490 28.12 17.71 5.43
CA PRO A 490 28.91 17.10 6.49
C PRO A 490 28.58 15.61 6.62
N LEU A 491 29.58 14.82 6.97
CA LEU A 491 29.43 13.43 7.38
C LEU A 491 29.54 13.40 8.91
N TRP A 492 28.42 13.12 9.59
CA TRP A 492 28.23 13.07 11.05
C TRP A 492 28.14 14.43 11.76
#